data_AF-A0A3A6Q1R0-F1
#
_entry.id   AF-A0A3A6Q1R0-F1
#
_cell.length_a   1.000
_cell.length_b   1.000
_cell.length_c   1.000
_cell.angle_alpha   90.00
_cell.angle_beta   90.00
_cell.angle_gamma   90.00
#
_symmetry.space_group_name_H-M   'P 1'
#
loop_
_entity.id
_entity.type
_entity.pdbx_description
1 polymer ?
#
loop_
_entity_poly.entity_id
_entity_poly.type
_entity_poly.pdbx_seq_one_letter_code
_entity_poly.pdbx_strand_id
1 'polypeptide(L)' 'MPPQTSIPTYGGDRADVRHLERTESGPRVKVSHDDREWICVVDVKSGEVNVEIGRQDGSPADLETPDWLTDNLSHLATPA' A
#
# COMPACT_ATOMS: atom_id res chain seq x y z
N MET A 1 -6.20 7.00 -17.87
CA MET A 1 -5.69 5.93 -17.00
C MET A 1 -5.15 6.60 -15.75
N PRO A 2 -5.53 6.20 -14.53
CA PRO A 2 -4.88 6.74 -13.34
C PRO A 2 -3.38 6.39 -13.39
N PRO A 3 -2.49 7.25 -12.88
CA PRO A 3 -1.06 6.96 -12.86
C PRO A 3 -0.81 5.68 -12.06
N GLN A 4 -0.32 4.64 -12.72
CA GLN A 4 0.14 3.41 -12.08
C GLN A 4 1.40 3.78 -11.31
N THR A 5 1.26 3.88 -9.99
CA THR A 5 2.38 4.20 -9.09
C THR A 5 2.99 2.86 -8.69
N SER A 6 4.31 2.75 -8.66
CA SER A 6 4.98 1.54 -8.18
C SER A 6 5.99 1.91 -7.11
N ILE A 7 6.16 1.05 -6.11
CA ILE A 7 7.09 1.26 -5.01
C ILE A 7 8.15 0.16 -5.01
N PRO A 8 9.44 0.48 -4.76
CA PRO A 8 10.49 -0.53 -4.66
C PRO A 8 10.29 -1.40 -3.41
N THR A 9 10.51 -2.70 -3.56
CA THR A 9 10.61 -3.63 -2.43
C THR A 9 12.08 -3.83 -2.06
N TYR A 10 12.35 -4.31 -0.85
CA TYR A 10 13.72 -4.62 -0.43
C TYR A 10 14.33 -5.84 -1.15
N GLY A 11 13.50 -6.61 -1.87
CA GLY A 11 13.97 -7.70 -2.73
C GLY A 11 14.61 -7.21 -4.04
N GLY A 12 14.50 -5.92 -4.36
CA GLY A 12 14.95 -5.34 -5.63
C GLY A 12 13.85 -5.30 -6.71
N ASP A 13 12.71 -5.92 -6.45
CA ASP A 13 11.52 -5.87 -7.29
C ASP A 13 10.67 -4.62 -7.01
N ARG A 14 9.56 -4.46 -7.74
CA ARG A 14 8.63 -3.34 -7.57
C ARG A 14 7.23 -3.87 -7.32
N ALA A 15 6.58 -3.34 -6.29
CA ALA A 15 5.18 -3.57 -6.04
C ALA A 15 4.33 -2.53 -6.78
N ASP A 16 3.23 -2.98 -7.36
CA ASP A 16 2.26 -2.11 -8.00
C ASP A 16 1.34 -1.48 -6.97
N VAL A 17 1.17 -0.17 -7.04
CA VAL A 17 0.30 0.62 -6.16
C VAL A 17 -0.85 1.22 -6.97
N ARG A 18 -2.07 0.84 -6.60
CA ARG A 18 -3.29 1.32 -7.20
C ARG A 18 -4.11 2.09 -6.19
N HIS A 19 -4.33 3.38 -6.44
CA HIS A 19 -5.29 4.17 -5.67
C HIS A 19 -6.70 3.63 -5.90
N LEU A 20 -7.38 3.25 -4.81
CA LEU A 20 -8.75 2.77 -4.85
C LEU A 20 -9.72 3.93 -4.64
N GLU A 21 -9.57 4.62 -3.52
CA GLU A 21 -10.45 5.68 -3.06
C GLU A 21 -9.70 6.62 -2.10
N ARG A 22 -10.29 7.75 -1.77
CA ARG A 22 -9.77 8.66 -0.75
C ARG A 22 -10.77 8.70 0.39
N THR A 23 -10.32 8.31 1.57
CA THR A 23 -11.11 8.34 2.81
C THR A 23 -10.88 9.66 3.55
N GLU A 24 -11.61 9.87 4.64
CA GLU A 24 -11.41 11.02 5.52
C GLU A 24 -10.01 11.01 6.18
N SER A 25 -9.46 9.82 6.44
CA SER A 25 -8.10 9.64 6.98
C SER A 25 -7.03 9.87 5.92
N GLY A 26 -7.27 9.49 4.66
CA GLY A 26 -6.34 9.72 3.56
C GLY A 26 -6.52 8.78 2.36
N PRO A 27 -5.51 8.66 1.47
CA PRO A 27 -5.64 7.79 0.30
C PRO A 27 -5.65 6.32 0.73
N ARG A 28 -6.66 5.59 0.24
CA ARG A 28 -6.72 4.14 0.29
C ARG A 28 -6.09 3.57 -0.98
N VAL A 29 -5.08 2.77 -0.80
CA VAL A 29 -4.30 2.15 -1.87
C VAL A 29 -4.36 0.64 -1.77
N LYS A 30 -4.32 -0.01 -2.92
CA LYS A 30 -4.05 -1.43 -3.04
C LYS A 30 -2.62 -1.60 -3.52
N VAL A 31 -1.81 -2.28 -2.74
CA VAL A 31 -0.47 -2.70 -3.13
C VAL A 31 -0.54 -4.16 -3.55
N SER A 32 -0.04 -4.50 -4.73
CA SER A 32 0.06 -5.86 -5.23
C SER A 32 1.53 -6.18 -5.52
N HIS A 33 2.01 -7.31 -5.01
CA HIS A 33 3.37 -7.82 -5.25
C HIS A 33 3.30 -9.34 -5.33
N ASP A 34 3.73 -9.92 -6.46
CA ASP A 34 3.63 -11.35 -6.75
C ASP A 34 2.20 -11.90 -6.55
N ASP A 35 2.04 -12.90 -5.68
CA ASP A 35 0.78 -13.52 -5.29
C ASP A 35 0.10 -12.78 -4.12
N ARG A 36 0.68 -11.68 -3.63
CA ARG A 36 0.23 -10.99 -2.42
C ARG A 36 -0.34 -9.62 -2.73
N GLU A 37 -1.38 -9.26 -1.99
CA GLU A 37 -2.02 -7.97 -2.08
C GLU A 37 -2.34 -7.43 -0.68
N TRP A 38 -2.14 -6.13 -0.50
CA TRP A 38 -2.48 -5.42 0.72
C TRP A 38 -3.35 -4.22 0.39
N ILE A 39 -4.46 -4.08 1.11
CA ILE A 39 -5.28 -2.86 1.08
C ILE A 39 -4.87 -2.03 2.29
N CYS A 40 -4.34 -0.84 2.00
CA CYS A 40 -3.76 0.04 3.00
C CYS A 40 -4.45 1.40 2.94
N VAL A 41 -4.69 1.98 4.11
CA VAL A 41 -5.11 3.37 4.26
C VAL A 41 -3.95 4.14 4.84
N VAL A 42 -3.53 5.18 4.14
CA VAL A 42 -2.48 6.07 4.61
C VAL A 42 -3.13 7.26 5.27
N ASP A 43 -2.84 7.51 6.55
CA ASP A 43 -3.32 8.70 7.25
C ASP A 43 -2.47 9.91 6.86
N VAL A 44 -3.09 10.93 6.26
CA VAL A 44 -2.37 12.13 5.77
C VAL A 44 -1.98 13.09 6.88
N LYS A 45 -2.48 12.92 8.11
CA LYS A 45 -2.17 13.78 9.25
C LYS A 45 -0.99 13.23 10.05
N SER A 46 -0.95 11.93 10.28
CA SER A 46 0.12 11.26 11.04
C SER A 46 1.20 10.65 10.15
N GLY A 47 0.91 10.39 8.87
CA GLY A 47 1.78 9.59 8.00
C GLY A 47 1.72 8.09 8.28
N GLU A 48 0.82 7.65 9.17
CA GLU A 48 0.69 6.26 9.56
C GLU A 48 0.01 5.43 8.46
N VAL A 49 0.57 4.25 8.18
CA VAL A 49 0.04 3.32 7.19
C VAL A 49 -0.67 2.20 7.93
N ASN A 50 -1.98 2.10 7.73
CA ASN A 50 -2.83 1.07 8.32
C ASN A 50 -3.20 0.05 7.26
N VAL A 51 -2.82 -1.22 7.46
CA VAL A 51 -3.20 -2.32 6.56
C VAL A 51 -4.53 -2.91 7.02
N GLU A 52 -5.56 -2.81 6.18
CA GLU A 52 -6.89 -3.32 6.49
C GLU A 52 -7.05 -4.79 6.13
N ILE A 53 -6.53 -5.19 4.96
CA ILE A 53 -6.74 -6.53 4.39
C ILE A 53 -5.47 -6.99 3.67
N GLY A 54 -4.94 -8.14 4.11
CA GLY A 54 -4.00 -8.94 3.33
C GLY A 54 -4.74 -9.97 2.47
N ARG A 55 -4.25 -10.21 1.26
CA ARG A 55 -4.70 -11.30 0.40
C ARG A 55 -3.50 -12.02 -0.18
N GLN A 56 -3.60 -13.34 -0.24
CA GLN A 56 -2.65 -14.18 -0.95
C GLN A 56 -3.42 -15.05 -1.95
N ASP A 57 -2.97 -15.06 -3.20
CA ASP A 57 -3.61 -15.78 -4.30
C ASP A 57 -5.12 -15.47 -4.43
N GLY A 58 -5.46 -14.18 -4.26
CA GLY A 58 -6.84 -13.69 -4.32
C GLY A 58 -7.73 -14.00 -3.11
N SER A 59 -7.23 -14.76 -2.12
CA SER A 59 -7.97 -15.11 -0.90
C SER A 59 -7.53 -14.26 0.29
N PRO A 60 -8.44 -13.85 1.19
CA PRO A 60 -8.05 -13.17 2.42
C PRO A 60 -7.06 -14.02 3.22
N ALA A 61 -5.92 -13.43 3.55
CA ALA A 61 -4.86 -14.07 4.29
C ALA A 61 -4.30 -13.09 5.31
N ASP A 62 -3.96 -13.58 6.49
CA ASP A 62 -3.25 -12.80 7.48
C ASP A 62 -1.78 -12.74 7.06
N LEU A 63 -1.45 -11.69 6.30
CA LEU A 63 -0.11 -11.47 5.79
C LEU A 63 0.62 -10.50 6.71
N GLU A 64 1.86 -10.85 7.04
CA GLU A 64 2.77 -9.89 7.65
C GLU A 64 2.90 -8.67 6.74
N THR A 65 2.81 -7.49 7.34
CA THR A 65 3.00 -6.23 6.62
C THR A 65 4.49 -5.99 6.46
N PRO A 66 5.03 -6.00 5.24
CA PRO A 66 6.47 -5.80 5.05
C PRO A 66 6.88 -4.36 5.37
N ASP A 67 8.07 -4.17 5.96
CA ASP A 67 8.58 -2.83 6.30
C ASP A 67 8.66 -1.90 5.08
N TRP A 68 9.09 -2.43 3.92
CA TRP A 68 9.16 -1.67 2.69
C TRP A 68 7.80 -1.10 2.25
N LEU A 69 6.70 -1.76 2.60
CA LEU A 69 5.36 -1.30 2.25
C LEU A 69 5.01 -0.07 3.08
N THR A 70 5.18 -0.15 4.39
CA THR A 70 4.93 0.95 5.33
C THR A 70 5.82 2.14 5.01
N ASP A 71 7.13 1.93 4.83
CA ASP A 71 8.09 2.98 4.52
C ASP A 71 7.70 3.75 3.25
N ASN A 72 7.51 3.05 2.14
CA ASN A 72 7.21 3.69 0.87
C ASN A 72 5.82 4.36 0.87
N LEU A 73 4.82 3.76 1.52
CA LEU A 73 3.49 4.36 1.61
C LEU A 73 3.45 5.56 2.56
N SER A 74 4.27 5.59 3.61
CA SER A 74 4.39 6.75 4.49
C SER A 74 4.92 7.98 3.74
N HIS A 75 5.80 7.78 2.75
CA HIS A 75 6.26 8.84 1.86
C HIS A 75 5.14 9.40 0.97
N LEU A 76 4.12 8.59 0.61
CA LEU A 76 2.94 9.10 -0.11
C LEU A 76 2.02 9.94 0.77
N ALA A 77 2.09 9.79 2.09
CA ALA A 77 1.33 10.59 3.05
C ALA A 77 1.83 12.02 3.15
N THR A 78 3.11 12.25 2.83
CA THR A 78 3.75 13.55 3.00
C THR A 78 3.34 14.45 1.83
N PRO A 79 2.62 15.56 2.07
CA PRO A 79 2.38 16.53 1.02
C PRO A 79 3.71 17.17 0.61
N ALA A 80 3.96 17.24 -0.70
CA ALA A 80 5.03 18.04 -1.29
C ALA A 80 4.87 19.53 -0.97
#